data_AF-A0A527XUL4-F1
#
_entry.id   AF-A0A527XUL4-F1
#
_cell.length_a   1.000
_cell.length_b   1.000
_cell.length_c   1.000
_cell.angle_alpha   90.00
_cell.angle_beta   90.00
_cell.angle_gamma   90.00
#
_symmetry.space_group_name_H-M   'P 1'
#
loop_
_entity.id
_entity.type
_entity.pdbx_description
1 polymer ?
#
loop_
_entity_poly.entity_id
_entity_poly.type
_entity_poly.pdbx_seq_one_letter_code
_entity_poly.pdbx_strand_id
1 'polypeptide(L)'
;PERRGSLTVDDEGTPSARNVLIEDGKLVGYMQDRQNARLMGMKATGNGRREGYAHQPMPRMTNTYMTAGDMEPEEIIASVKNGIYAVSFGGGQVDITSGKFVFGCTEAYMIE
;
A
#
# COMPACT_ATOMS: atom_id res chain seq x y z
N PRO A 1 -9.70 -11.17 -7.13
CA PRO A 1 -11.15 -11.44 -6.91
C PRO A 1 -11.39 -11.75 -5.42
N GLU A 2 -12.53 -11.35 -4.86
CA GLU A 2 -12.97 -11.74 -3.49
C GLU A 2 -12.04 -11.34 -2.33
N ARG A 3 -11.18 -10.34 -2.51
CA ARG A 3 -10.32 -9.82 -1.42
C ARG A 3 -11.02 -8.69 -0.67
N ARG A 4 -10.82 -8.63 0.64
CA ARG A 4 -11.40 -7.59 1.52
C ARG A 4 -11.16 -6.15 1.03
N GLY A 5 -9.97 -5.86 0.48
CA GLY A 5 -9.63 -4.52 0.00
C GLY A 5 -10.04 -4.22 -1.44
N SER A 6 -10.59 -5.20 -2.17
CA SER A 6 -10.96 -5.06 -3.59
C SER A 6 -12.32 -4.40 -3.77
N LEU A 7 -12.46 -3.68 -4.89
CA LEU A 7 -13.67 -2.97 -5.29
C LEU A 7 -13.93 -3.25 -6.78
N THR A 8 -15.18 -3.34 -7.20
CA THR A 8 -15.52 -3.32 -8.64
C THR A 8 -15.46 -1.88 -9.16
N VAL A 9 -16.04 -0.96 -8.39
CA VAL A 9 -15.98 0.49 -8.59
C VAL A 9 -15.70 1.17 -7.25
N ASP A 10 -15.03 2.31 -7.27
CA ASP A 10 -14.86 3.14 -6.07
C ASP A 10 -16.14 3.93 -5.73
N ASP A 11 -16.12 4.69 -4.64
CA ASP A 11 -17.28 5.42 -4.13
C ASP A 11 -17.59 6.70 -4.95
N GLU A 12 -16.92 6.88 -6.08
CA GLU A 12 -17.15 7.93 -7.08
C GLU A 12 -17.59 7.37 -8.44
N GLY A 13 -17.73 6.03 -8.54
CA GLY A 13 -18.16 5.31 -9.74
C GLY A 13 -17.02 4.97 -10.71
N THR A 14 -15.75 5.15 -10.32
CA THR A 14 -14.60 4.82 -11.17
C THR A 14 -14.27 3.33 -11.05
N PRO A 15 -14.17 2.57 -12.15
CA PRO A 15 -13.70 1.18 -12.11
C PRO A 15 -12.32 1.08 -11.45
N SER A 16 -12.14 0.10 -10.57
CA SER A 16 -10.83 -0.13 -9.95
C SER A 16 -9.86 -0.78 -10.96
N ALA A 17 -8.56 -0.55 -10.76
CA ALA A 17 -7.52 -1.07 -11.64
C ALA A 17 -6.26 -1.47 -10.86
N ARG A 18 -5.37 -2.24 -11.52
CA ARG A 18 -4.00 -2.43 -11.06
C ARG A 18 -3.21 -1.16 -11.36
N ASN A 19 -2.98 -0.34 -10.35
CA ASN A 19 -2.16 0.87 -10.44
C ASN A 19 -0.74 0.56 -9.98
N VAL A 20 0.24 0.66 -10.88
CA VAL A 20 1.66 0.61 -10.50
C VAL A 20 2.02 1.97 -9.92
N LEU A 21 2.52 1.98 -8.68
CA LEU A 21 2.92 3.22 -7.98
C LEU A 21 4.43 3.42 -8.00
N ILE A 22 5.17 2.32 -7.86
CA ILE A 22 6.62 2.27 -7.94
C ILE A 22 6.99 1.13 -8.90
N GLU A 23 7.84 1.43 -9.88
CA GLU A 23 8.36 0.49 -10.88
C GLU A 23 9.88 0.53 -10.84
N ASP A 24 10.52 -0.61 -10.53
CA ASP A 24 11.98 -0.74 -10.42
C ASP A 24 12.64 0.37 -9.57
N GLY A 25 12.02 0.66 -8.42
CA GLY A 25 12.47 1.69 -7.48
C GLY A 25 12.14 3.13 -7.87
N LYS A 26 11.45 3.36 -8.99
CA LYS A 26 11.06 4.70 -9.46
C LYS A 26 9.60 4.96 -9.17
N LEU A 27 9.28 6.13 -8.61
CA LEU A 27 7.90 6.60 -8.47
C LEU A 27 7.31 6.87 -9.86
N VAL A 28 6.22 6.19 -10.20
CA VAL A 28 5.57 6.30 -11.52
C VAL A 28 4.16 6.87 -11.46
N GLY A 29 3.55 6.98 -10.27
CA GLY A 29 2.21 7.55 -10.14
C GLY A 29 1.71 7.67 -8.72
N TYR A 30 0.54 8.30 -8.61
CA TYR A 30 -0.20 8.45 -7.36
C TYR A 30 -1.59 7.83 -7.51
N MET A 31 -2.16 7.40 -6.38
CA MET A 31 -3.57 7.07 -6.30
C MET A 31 -4.40 8.35 -6.32
N GLN A 32 -5.51 8.33 -7.05
CA GLN A 32 -6.33 9.50 -7.29
C GLN A 32 -7.81 9.24 -7.00
N ASP A 33 -8.46 10.25 -6.44
CA ASP A 33 -9.90 10.48 -6.56
C ASP A 33 -10.15 11.44 -7.76
N ARG A 34 -11.41 11.73 -8.07
CA ARG A 34 -11.76 12.60 -9.21
C ARG A 34 -11.33 14.05 -9.01
N GLN A 35 -11.37 14.55 -7.78
CA GLN A 35 -11.00 15.94 -7.49
C GLN A 35 -9.51 16.18 -7.70
N ASN A 36 -8.66 15.36 -7.07
CA ASN A 36 -7.21 15.47 -7.15
C ASN A 36 -6.71 15.10 -8.55
N ALA A 37 -7.31 14.09 -9.20
CA ALA A 37 -7.03 13.81 -10.61
C ALA A 37 -7.19 15.06 -11.47
N ARG A 38 -8.32 15.77 -11.33
CA ARG A 38 -8.56 17.01 -12.08
C ARG A 38 -7.55 18.11 -11.73
N LEU A 39 -7.22 18.31 -10.46
CA LEU A 39 -6.28 19.34 -10.03
C LEU A 39 -4.85 19.08 -10.52
N MET A 40 -4.45 17.82 -10.63
CA MET A 40 -3.12 17.41 -11.06
C MET A 40 -3.02 17.15 -12.58
N GLY A 41 -4.11 17.28 -13.34
CA GLY A 41 -4.14 16.92 -14.76
C GLY A 41 -3.96 15.42 -15.02
N MET A 42 -4.36 14.58 -14.07
CA MET A 42 -4.24 13.13 -14.10
C MET A 42 -5.60 12.46 -14.34
N LYS A 43 -5.61 11.14 -14.57
CA LYS A 43 -6.83 10.33 -14.61
C LYS A 43 -7.19 9.83 -13.21
N ALA A 44 -8.48 9.65 -12.94
CA ALA A 44 -8.94 8.94 -11.75
C ALA A 44 -8.50 7.47 -11.83
N THR A 45 -8.10 6.90 -10.69
CA THR A 45 -7.46 5.57 -10.64
C THR A 45 -8.30 4.49 -9.94
N GLY A 46 -9.55 4.81 -9.59
CA GLY A 46 -10.40 3.91 -8.81
C GLY A 46 -10.02 3.86 -7.32
N ASN A 47 -9.55 4.98 -6.78
CA ASN A 47 -9.11 5.11 -5.39
C ASN A 47 -9.90 6.16 -4.60
N GLY A 48 -10.96 6.75 -5.16
CA GLY A 48 -11.83 7.70 -4.45
C GLY A 48 -12.77 6.97 -3.49
N ARG A 49 -12.39 6.87 -2.21
CA ARG A 49 -13.14 6.10 -1.21
C ARG A 49 -13.64 6.94 -0.06
N ARG A 50 -14.81 6.60 0.47
CA ARG A 50 -15.42 7.19 1.67
C ARG A 50 -15.81 6.08 2.66
N GLU A 51 -15.92 6.44 3.94
CA GLU A 51 -16.34 5.48 4.98
C GLU A 51 -17.86 5.23 4.97
N GLY A 52 -18.65 6.23 4.60
CA GLY A 52 -20.10 6.16 4.51
C GLY A 52 -20.67 7.39 3.81
N TYR A 53 -22.00 7.44 3.65
CA TYR A 53 -22.67 8.49 2.88
C TYR A 53 -22.45 9.90 3.45
N ALA A 54 -22.23 10.02 4.77
CA ALA A 54 -22.00 11.29 5.46
C ALA A 54 -20.55 11.80 5.36
N HIS A 55 -19.65 11.07 4.67
CA HIS A 55 -18.24 11.42 4.54
C HIS A 55 -17.87 11.74 3.09
N GLN A 56 -16.96 12.70 2.92
CA GLN A 56 -16.39 13.02 1.61
C GLN A 56 -15.40 11.92 1.18
N PRO A 57 -15.36 11.55 -0.11
CA PRO A 57 -14.32 10.67 -0.62
C PRO A 57 -12.96 11.37 -0.65
N MET A 58 -11.89 10.59 -0.61
CA MET A 58 -10.52 11.03 -0.80
C MET A 58 -9.68 9.89 -1.40
N PRO A 59 -8.46 10.11 -1.91
CA PRO A 59 -7.61 9.04 -2.41
C PRO A 59 -7.24 8.05 -1.29
N ARG A 60 -7.58 6.77 -1.45
CA ARG A 60 -7.34 5.71 -0.47
C ARG A 60 -6.85 4.42 -1.12
N MET A 61 -6.05 3.66 -0.36
CA MET A 61 -5.57 2.34 -0.77
C MET A 61 -6.70 1.31 -0.93
N THR A 62 -6.42 0.27 -1.71
CA THR A 62 -7.24 -0.94 -1.88
C THR A 62 -6.47 -2.16 -1.35
N ASN A 63 -5.71 -2.84 -2.21
CA ASN A 63 -4.76 -3.89 -1.81
C ASN A 63 -3.37 -3.46 -2.28
N THR A 64 -2.53 -3.01 -1.34
CA THR A 64 -1.18 -2.55 -1.62
C THR A 64 -0.20 -3.66 -1.26
N TYR A 65 0.65 -4.05 -2.20
CA TYR A 65 1.62 -5.13 -2.03
C TYR A 65 2.84 -4.90 -2.92
N MET A 66 3.95 -5.55 -2.57
CA MET A 66 5.15 -5.61 -3.40
C MET A 66 5.11 -6.88 -4.26
N THR A 67 5.60 -6.81 -5.49
CA THR A 67 5.77 -8.00 -6.34
C THR A 67 6.92 -8.86 -5.82
N ALA A 68 6.83 -10.17 -6.05
CA ALA A 68 7.91 -11.08 -5.68
C ALA A 68 9.21 -10.74 -6.43
N GLY A 69 10.34 -10.91 -5.75
CA GLY A 69 11.67 -10.92 -6.35
C GLY A 69 12.18 -12.34 -6.53
N ASP A 70 13.51 -12.48 -6.53
CA ASP A 70 14.18 -13.68 -7.05
C ASP A 70 14.76 -14.57 -5.94
N MET A 71 14.78 -14.09 -4.69
CA MET A 71 15.34 -14.80 -3.55
C MET A 71 14.28 -15.63 -2.84
N GLU A 72 14.66 -16.85 -2.44
CA GLU A 72 13.82 -17.68 -1.58
C GLU A 72 13.87 -17.17 -0.12
N PRO A 73 12.79 -17.34 0.67
CA PRO A 73 12.74 -16.85 2.06
C PRO A 73 13.93 -17.31 2.93
N GLU A 74 14.37 -18.55 2.76
CA GLU A 74 15.48 -19.13 3.52
C GLU A 74 16.83 -18.47 3.18
N GLU A 75 17.03 -18.08 1.91
CA GLU A 75 18.24 -17.38 1.47
C GLU A 75 18.32 -15.98 2.11
N ILE A 76 17.18 -15.30 2.22
CA ILE A 76 17.09 -13.99 2.88
C ILE A 76 17.46 -14.11 4.36
N ILE A 77 16.92 -15.10 5.07
CA ILE A 77 17.22 -15.31 6.49
C ILE A 77 18.70 -15.65 6.68
N ALA A 78 19.24 -16.60 5.89
CA ALA A 78 20.64 -17.02 5.96
C ALA A 78 21.64 -15.90 5.64
N SER A 79 21.22 -14.86 4.90
CA SER A 79 22.08 -13.72 4.58
C SER A 79 22.36 -12.80 5.78
N VAL A 80 21.57 -12.90 6.86
CA VAL A 80 21.65 -12.03 8.03
C VAL A 80 22.47 -12.70 9.13
N LYS A 81 23.60 -12.10 9.51
CA LYS A 81 24.48 -12.62 10.58
C LYS A 81 23.99 -12.33 12.01
N ASN A 82 23.31 -11.21 12.21
CA ASN A 82 22.72 -10.83 13.48
C ASN A 82 21.58 -9.85 13.19
N GLY A 83 20.35 -10.20 13.54
CA GLY A 83 19.19 -9.37 13.23
C GLY A 83 17.89 -9.90 13.80
N ILE A 84 16.78 -9.36 13.29
CA ILE A 84 15.42 -9.75 13.70
C ILE A 84 14.67 -10.28 12.48
N TYR A 85 14.09 -11.47 12.62
CA TYR A 85 13.06 -11.98 11.72
C TYR A 85 11.69 -11.63 12.30
N ALA A 86 11.00 -10.66 11.71
CA ALA A 86 9.68 -10.21 12.15
C ALA A 86 8.58 -10.86 11.30
N VAL A 87 7.81 -11.78 11.90
CA VAL A 87 6.86 -12.66 11.20
C VAL A 87 5.50 -12.00 11.02
N SER A 88 5.01 -11.37 12.09
CA SER A 88 3.68 -10.77 12.10
C SER A 88 3.68 -9.41 12.77
N PHE A 89 2.70 -8.60 12.37
CA PHE A 89 2.58 -7.21 12.74
C PHE A 89 1.15 -6.87 13.17
N GLY A 90 1.06 -5.90 14.08
CA GLY A 90 -0.20 -5.27 14.45
C GLY A 90 -0.51 -4.08 13.55
N GLY A 91 -0.50 -2.89 14.14
CA GLY A 91 -0.73 -1.62 13.44
C GLY A 91 0.56 -0.89 13.04
N GLY A 92 0.38 0.25 12.39
CA GLY A 92 1.45 1.17 12.03
C GLY A 92 0.92 2.58 11.77
N GLN A 93 1.84 3.53 11.67
CA GLN A 93 1.53 4.95 11.42
C GLN A 93 2.64 5.57 10.58
N VAL A 94 2.29 6.60 9.80
CA VAL A 94 3.23 7.38 8.99
C VAL A 94 2.95 8.87 9.14
N ASP A 95 4.01 9.65 9.26
CA ASP A 95 4.01 11.08 8.96
C ASP A 95 4.54 11.26 7.54
N ILE A 96 3.62 11.58 6.62
CA ILE A 96 3.92 11.70 5.19
C ILE A 96 4.77 12.94 4.86
N THR A 97 4.85 13.93 5.75
CA THR A 97 5.63 15.16 5.52
C THR A 97 7.10 14.92 5.81
N SER A 98 7.39 14.28 6.94
CA SER A 98 8.78 13.98 7.34
C SER A 98 9.29 12.65 6.80
N GLY A 99 8.40 11.79 6.27
CA GLY A 99 8.75 10.46 5.78
C GLY A 99 8.99 9.43 6.90
N LYS A 100 8.69 9.76 8.16
CA LYS A 100 8.86 8.85 9.30
C LYS A 100 7.69 7.89 9.39
N PHE A 101 7.98 6.61 9.58
CA PHE A 101 6.96 5.58 9.75
C PHE A 101 7.35 4.60 10.86
N VAL A 102 6.34 4.00 11.48
CA VAL A 102 6.48 3.00 12.53
C VAL A 102 5.47 1.87 12.30
N PHE A 103 5.84 0.67 12.72
CA PHE A 103 4.96 -0.50 12.79
C PHE A 103 5.39 -1.36 13.98
N GLY A 104 4.43 -2.02 14.62
CA GLY A 104 4.68 -2.86 15.80
C GLY A 104 4.67 -4.34 15.45
N CYS A 105 5.75 -5.05 15.77
CA CYS A 105 5.81 -6.50 15.67
C CYS A 105 4.94 -7.16 16.73
N THR A 106 4.18 -8.19 16.34
CA THR A 106 3.46 -9.08 17.27
C THR A 106 4.21 -10.39 17.49
N GLU A 107 5.06 -10.79 16.55
CA GLU A 107 5.91 -11.97 16.63
C GLU A 107 7.24 -11.71 15.94
N ALA A 108 8.35 -12.01 16.62
CA ALA A 108 9.70 -11.79 16.11
C ALA A 108 10.72 -12.72 16.77
N TYR A 109 11.77 -13.06 16.03
CA TYR A 109 12.87 -13.93 16.45
C TYR A 109 14.21 -13.26 16.17
N MET A 110 15.22 -13.61 16.96
CA MET A 110 16.61 -13.29 16.63
C MET A 110 17.10 -14.17 15.47
N ILE A 111 17.85 -13.58 14.55
CA ILE A 111 18.69 -14.30 13.58
C ILE A 111 20.12 -14.20 14.10
N GLU A 112 20.82 -15.34 14.19
CA GLU A 112 22.21 -15.49 14.66
C GLU A 112 22.98 -16.49 13.79
#